data_AF-A0A7J8LR34-F1
#
_entry.id   AF-A0A7J8LR34-F1
#
_cell.length_a   1.000
_cell.length_b   1.000
_cell.length_c   1.000
_cell.angle_alpha   90.00
_cell.angle_beta   90.00
_cell.angle_gamma   90.00
#
_symmetry.space_group_name_H-M   'P 1'
#
loop_
_entity.id
_entity.type
_entity.pdbx_description
1 polymer ?
#
loop_
_entity_poly.entity_id
_entity_poly.type
_entity_poly.pdbx_seq_one_letter_code
_entity_poly.pdbx_strand_id
1 'polypeptide(L)'
;MDFRFFTLGNLWSIVSSLGTPKQNEAILNLIEAKWGDIVGHMPLKILYPAVENEEWRIITGSDPKNTVLCSPWSYHNGGSWPTLLWQFTLACIKMRRLELAEKAVALAEKRLSIDHWPEYYDTRNGKFIGKQSRLYQTWSIAGFLTSKMMLENPEAASLLFWDEDYNLLEICVCGLSKSGRKKCSRGAARSQILI
;
A
#
# COMPACT_ATOMS: atom_id res chain seq x y z
N MET A 1 -17.38 -1.47 -11.94
CA MET A 1 -16.67 -1.34 -10.66
C MET A 1 -15.31 -1.99 -10.84
N ASP A 2 -14.22 -1.31 -10.48
CA ASP A 2 -12.86 -1.82 -10.60
C ASP A 2 -12.47 -2.54 -9.29
N PHE A 3 -12.05 -3.79 -9.39
CA PHE A 3 -11.72 -4.65 -8.24
C PHE A 3 -10.21 -4.78 -8.00
N ARG A 4 -9.38 -4.07 -8.77
CA ARG A 4 -7.92 -4.11 -8.59
C ARG A 4 -7.55 -3.55 -7.22
N PHE A 5 -6.56 -4.18 -6.60
CA PHE A 5 -5.97 -3.71 -5.36
C PHE A 5 -4.97 -2.59 -5.68
N PHE A 6 -5.24 -1.37 -5.22
CA PHE A 6 -4.33 -0.23 -5.36
C PHE A 6 -3.59 0.01 -4.04
N THR A 7 -2.28 -0.21 -4.02
CA THR A 7 -1.50 -0.21 -2.78
C THR A 7 -1.52 1.14 -2.08
N LEU A 8 -1.22 2.23 -2.80
CA LEU A 8 -1.14 3.56 -2.20
C LEU A 8 -2.45 3.98 -1.50
N GLY A 9 -3.60 3.72 -2.14
CA GLY A 9 -4.91 4.06 -1.57
C GLY A 9 -5.22 3.25 -0.31
N ASN A 10 -4.92 1.95 -0.31
CA ASN A 10 -5.12 1.10 0.86
C ASN A 10 -4.20 1.51 2.02
N LEU A 11 -2.93 1.83 1.75
CA LEU A 11 -2.00 2.29 2.78
C LEU A 11 -2.43 3.64 3.39
N TRP A 12 -2.85 4.60 2.57
CA TRP A 12 -3.35 5.87 3.09
C TRP A 12 -4.68 5.72 3.83
N SER A 13 -5.52 4.75 3.47
CA SER A 13 -6.72 4.42 4.24
C SER A 13 -6.37 3.99 5.67
N ILE A 14 -5.28 3.26 5.85
CA ILE A 14 -4.75 2.88 7.17
C ILE A 14 -4.19 4.13 7.87
N VAL A 15 -3.24 4.83 7.24
CA VAL A 15 -2.52 5.98 7.83
C VAL A 15 -3.48 7.11 8.27
N SER A 16 -4.55 7.36 7.52
CA SER A 16 -5.52 8.43 7.81
C SER A 16 -6.69 8.01 8.72
N SER A 17 -6.73 6.78 9.21
CA SER A 17 -7.87 6.22 9.98
C SER A 17 -9.20 6.22 9.23
N LEU A 18 -9.16 6.16 7.90
CA LEU A 18 -10.37 6.11 7.08
C LEU A 18 -11.05 4.73 7.18
N GLY A 19 -10.25 3.67 7.19
CA GLY A 19 -10.73 2.30 7.40
C GLY A 19 -10.88 1.97 8.88
N THR A 20 -11.79 1.06 9.23
CA THR A 20 -11.90 0.55 10.61
C THR A 20 -10.65 -0.27 10.98
N PRO A 21 -10.32 -0.44 12.27
CA PRO A 21 -9.18 -1.26 12.70
C PRO A 21 -9.18 -2.66 12.07
N LYS A 22 -10.34 -3.31 12.05
CA LYS A 22 -10.53 -4.62 11.39
C LYS A 22 -10.24 -4.60 9.89
N GLN A 23 -10.66 -3.54 9.18
CA GLN A 23 -10.37 -3.40 7.74
C GLN A 23 -8.88 -3.15 7.50
N ASN A 24 -8.27 -2.27 8.29
CA ASN A 24 -6.86 -1.94 8.21
C ASN A 24 -5.96 -3.16 8.49
N GLU A 25 -6.32 -3.95 9.51
CA GLU A 25 -5.67 -5.22 9.80
C GLU A 25 -5.85 -6.23 8.64
N ALA A 26 -7.06 -6.34 8.09
CA ALA A 26 -7.33 -7.22 6.96
C ALA A 26 -6.52 -6.85 5.71
N ILE A 27 -6.26 -5.55 5.46
CA ILE A 27 -5.40 -5.09 4.37
C ILE A 27 -3.96 -5.59 4.58
N LEU A 28 -3.38 -5.44 5.76
CA LEU A 28 -2.02 -5.92 6.04
C LEU A 28 -1.94 -7.45 5.99
N ASN A 29 -2.96 -8.15 6.50
CA ASN A 29 -3.06 -9.60 6.41
C ASN A 29 -3.16 -10.08 4.95
N LEU A 30 -3.86 -9.33 4.08
CA LEU A 30 -3.90 -9.62 2.65
C LEU A 30 -2.52 -9.45 2.01
N ILE A 31 -1.80 -8.36 2.33
CA ILE A 31 -0.44 -8.12 1.82
C ILE A 31 0.50 -9.25 2.26
N GLU A 32 0.41 -9.69 3.51
CA GLU A 32 1.19 -10.81 4.04
C GLU A 32 0.82 -12.14 3.35
N ALA A 33 -0.47 -12.47 3.26
CA ALA A 33 -0.93 -13.70 2.62
C ALA A 33 -0.62 -13.76 1.12
N LYS A 34 -0.56 -12.61 0.45
CA LYS A 34 -0.22 -12.45 -0.97
C LYS A 34 1.15 -11.81 -1.17
N TRP A 35 2.08 -12.03 -0.24
CA TRP A 35 3.41 -11.42 -0.27
C TRP A 35 4.13 -11.64 -1.60
N GLY A 36 4.05 -12.84 -2.18
CA GLY A 36 4.68 -13.14 -3.47
C GLY A 36 4.14 -12.33 -4.65
N ASP A 37 2.85 -11.97 -4.63
CA ASP A 37 2.20 -11.20 -5.69
C ASP A 37 2.33 -9.69 -5.46
N ILE A 38 2.16 -9.19 -4.22
CA ILE A 38 2.14 -7.74 -3.89
C ILE A 38 3.54 -7.18 -3.62
N VAL A 39 4.42 -7.98 -3.01
CA VAL A 39 5.80 -7.58 -2.66
C VAL A 39 6.82 -8.24 -3.60
N GLY A 40 6.70 -9.55 -3.82
CA GLY A 40 7.58 -10.30 -4.71
C GLY A 40 9.06 -10.16 -4.33
N HIS A 41 9.89 -9.74 -5.28
CA HIS A 41 11.31 -9.45 -5.11
C HIS A 41 11.63 -7.97 -4.87
N MET A 42 10.65 -7.08 -5.01
CA MET A 42 10.82 -5.65 -4.77
C MET A 42 9.51 -5.03 -4.27
N PRO A 43 9.48 -4.55 -3.01
CA PRO A 43 8.32 -3.84 -2.49
C PRO A 43 8.14 -2.48 -3.22
N LEU A 44 6.95 -2.01 -3.53
CA LEU A 44 5.65 -2.71 -3.55
C LEU A 44 5.02 -2.57 -4.92
N LYS A 45 4.17 -3.51 -5.29
CA LYS A 45 3.30 -3.33 -6.46
C LYS A 45 2.45 -2.09 -6.31
N ILE A 46 2.38 -1.26 -7.34
CA ILE A 46 1.48 -0.10 -7.36
C ILE A 46 0.01 -0.53 -7.39
N LEU A 47 -0.27 -1.61 -8.14
CA LEU A 47 -1.56 -2.26 -8.22
C LEU A 47 -1.43 -3.76 -8.50
N TYR A 48 -2.50 -4.52 -8.24
CA TYR A 48 -2.61 -5.93 -8.59
C TYR A 48 -4.07 -6.35 -8.88
N PRO A 49 -4.34 -7.20 -9.89
CA PRO A 49 -3.42 -7.64 -10.95
C PRO A 49 -3.25 -6.57 -12.04
N ALA A 50 -2.25 -6.74 -12.90
CA ALA A 50 -2.11 -5.97 -14.12
C ALA A 50 -3.25 -6.27 -15.11
N VAL A 51 -3.59 -5.30 -15.96
CA VAL A 51 -4.50 -5.52 -17.09
C VAL A 51 -3.74 -6.11 -18.27
N GLU A 52 -4.33 -7.08 -18.95
CA GLU A 52 -3.70 -7.84 -20.03
C GLU A 52 -4.54 -7.81 -21.32
N ASN A 53 -3.92 -8.17 -22.46
CA ASN A 53 -4.60 -8.42 -23.74
C ASN A 53 -5.58 -7.30 -24.17
N GLU A 54 -6.83 -7.66 -24.45
CA GLU A 54 -7.87 -6.75 -24.94
C GLU A 54 -8.23 -5.68 -23.90
N GLU A 55 -8.25 -6.04 -22.61
CA GLU A 55 -8.49 -5.08 -21.54
C GLU A 55 -7.39 -4.02 -21.49
N TRP A 56 -6.12 -4.42 -21.66
CA TRP A 56 -5.04 -3.45 -21.75
C TRP A 56 -5.22 -2.50 -22.96
N ARG A 57 -5.55 -3.04 -24.14
CA ARG A 57 -5.77 -2.22 -25.35
C ARG A 57 -6.88 -1.18 -25.13
N ILE A 58 -7.99 -1.60 -24.52
CA ILE A 58 -9.17 -0.76 -24.27
C ILE A 58 -8.90 0.25 -23.15
N ILE A 59 -8.42 -0.21 -21.99
CA ILE A 59 -8.30 0.62 -20.77
C ILE A 59 -7.14 1.62 -20.89
N THR A 60 -6.01 1.22 -21.48
CA THR A 60 -4.83 2.09 -21.56
C THR A 60 -4.73 2.86 -22.87
N GLY A 61 -5.59 2.60 -23.85
CA GLY A 61 -5.43 3.14 -25.21
C GLY A 61 -4.19 2.59 -25.92
N SER A 62 -3.76 1.38 -25.57
CA SER A 62 -2.52 0.74 -26.05
C SER A 62 -1.23 1.51 -25.71
N ASP A 63 -1.14 2.10 -24.51
CA ASP A 63 0.04 2.85 -24.05
C ASP A 63 1.29 1.96 -23.85
N PRO A 64 2.33 2.11 -24.71
CA PRO A 64 3.49 1.23 -24.75
C PRO A 64 4.46 1.35 -23.55
N LYS A 65 4.24 2.33 -22.66
CA LYS A 65 4.98 2.45 -21.38
C LYS A 65 4.39 1.54 -20.30
N ASN A 66 3.09 1.28 -20.39
CA ASN A 66 2.33 0.42 -19.48
C ASN A 66 2.32 -1.06 -19.92
N THR A 67 3.17 -1.44 -20.89
CA THR A 67 3.42 -2.82 -21.32
C THR A 67 4.87 -3.06 -21.75
N VAL A 68 5.33 -4.30 -21.53
CA VAL A 68 6.40 -4.91 -22.30
C VAL A 68 5.77 -5.74 -23.41
N LEU A 69 6.42 -5.84 -24.57
CA LEU A 69 5.98 -6.60 -25.75
C LEU A 69 5.52 -8.06 -25.44
N CYS A 70 5.83 -8.60 -24.26
CA CYS A 70 5.31 -9.87 -23.73
C CYS A 70 5.03 -9.86 -22.20
N SER A 71 4.90 -8.70 -21.53
CA SER A 71 4.60 -8.67 -20.09
C SER A 71 3.71 -7.47 -19.69
N PRO A 72 2.52 -7.71 -19.11
CA PRO A 72 1.60 -6.66 -18.68
C PRO A 72 2.03 -5.97 -17.39
N TRP A 73 3.14 -6.37 -16.77
CA TRP A 73 3.57 -5.95 -15.43
C TRP A 73 4.63 -4.85 -15.48
N SER A 74 4.25 -3.68 -16.02
CA SER A 74 5.18 -2.56 -16.24
C SER A 74 4.63 -1.24 -15.74
N TYR A 75 5.51 -0.42 -15.16
CA TYR A 75 5.21 0.96 -14.78
C TYR A 75 3.94 1.06 -13.92
N HIS A 76 2.89 1.77 -14.37
CA HIS A 76 1.63 1.88 -13.62
C HIS A 76 0.77 0.62 -13.73
N ASN A 77 0.98 -0.24 -14.72
CA ASN A 77 0.26 -1.49 -14.89
C ASN A 77 0.92 -2.61 -14.07
N GLY A 78 0.88 -2.51 -12.74
CA GLY A 78 1.43 -3.55 -11.86
C GLY A 78 2.97 -3.60 -11.79
N GLY A 79 3.66 -2.50 -12.07
CA GLY A 79 5.06 -2.34 -11.72
C GLY A 79 5.28 -2.31 -10.20
N SER A 80 6.48 -2.66 -9.76
CA SER A 80 6.92 -2.53 -8.37
C SER A 80 7.65 -1.20 -8.16
N TRP A 81 7.23 -0.43 -7.18
CA TRP A 81 7.68 0.94 -6.94
C TRP A 81 8.33 1.06 -5.55
N PRO A 82 9.67 1.18 -5.48
CA PRO A 82 10.39 1.32 -4.21
C PRO A 82 9.93 2.51 -3.35
N THR A 83 9.46 3.59 -4.00
CA THR A 83 8.96 4.77 -3.30
C THR A 83 7.75 4.48 -2.40
N LEU A 84 7.03 3.36 -2.58
CA LEU A 84 5.88 2.99 -1.74
C LEU A 84 6.28 2.39 -0.38
N LEU A 85 7.57 2.11 -0.19
CA LEU A 85 8.08 1.42 1.00
C LEU A 85 7.84 2.21 2.28
N TRP A 86 7.95 3.54 2.25
CA TRP A 86 7.80 4.36 3.45
C TRP A 86 6.34 4.45 3.92
N GLN A 87 5.37 4.53 3.00
CA GLN A 87 3.95 4.51 3.37
C GLN A 87 3.58 3.15 3.96
N PHE A 88 4.16 2.06 3.44
CA PHE A 88 3.92 0.73 3.98
C PHE A 88 4.55 0.56 5.36
N THR A 89 5.78 1.06 5.54
CA THR A 89 6.44 1.11 6.85
C THR A 89 5.59 1.89 7.86
N LEU A 90 5.09 3.06 7.47
CA LEU A 90 4.24 3.89 8.31
C LEU A 90 2.92 3.20 8.68
N ALA A 91 2.26 2.56 7.72
CA ALA A 91 1.05 1.77 7.97
C ALA A 91 1.30 0.57 8.91
N CYS A 92 2.44 -0.11 8.74
CA CYS A 92 2.85 -1.20 9.62
C CYS A 92 3.14 -0.71 11.05
N ILE A 93 3.82 0.43 11.21
CA ILE A 93 4.08 1.03 12.52
C ILE A 93 2.76 1.36 13.21
N LYS A 94 1.83 2.03 12.51
CA LYS A 94 0.50 2.36 13.05
C LYS A 94 -0.22 1.11 13.57
N MET A 95 -0.21 0.03 12.78
CA MET A 95 -0.88 -1.22 13.11
C MET A 95 -0.04 -2.16 14.00
N ARG A 96 1.13 -1.71 14.49
CA ARG A 96 2.05 -2.50 15.32
C ARG A 96 2.52 -3.81 14.67
N ARG A 97 2.69 -3.81 13.35
CA ARG A 97 3.18 -4.91 12.51
C ARG A 97 4.62 -4.66 12.03
N LEU A 98 5.52 -4.34 12.96
CA LEU A 98 6.90 -3.92 12.65
C LEU A 98 7.68 -4.97 11.87
N GLU A 99 7.43 -6.25 12.14
CA GLU A 99 8.08 -7.39 11.49
C GLU A 99 7.83 -7.42 9.97
N LEU A 100 6.66 -6.96 9.52
CA LEU A 100 6.34 -6.88 8.09
C LEU A 100 7.13 -5.76 7.41
N ALA A 101 7.25 -4.61 8.07
CA ALA A 101 8.02 -3.48 7.55
C ALA A 101 9.51 -3.82 7.48
N GLU A 102 10.08 -4.40 8.54
CA GLU A 102 11.47 -4.86 8.58
C GLU A 102 11.76 -5.86 7.44
N LYS A 103 10.85 -6.83 7.23
CA LYS A 103 10.96 -7.80 6.15
C LYS A 103 10.96 -7.14 4.76
N ALA A 104 10.11 -6.15 4.53
CA ALA A 104 10.07 -5.41 3.26
C ALA A 104 11.34 -4.56 3.06
N VAL A 105 11.78 -3.84 4.10
CA VAL A 105 12.98 -2.99 4.05
C VAL A 105 14.23 -3.84 3.81
N ALA A 106 14.39 -4.96 4.51
CA ALA A 106 15.50 -5.90 4.32
C ALA A 106 15.49 -6.53 2.92
N LEU A 107 14.32 -6.71 2.31
CA LEU A 107 14.22 -7.19 0.92
C LEU A 107 14.71 -6.12 -0.07
N ALA A 108 14.29 -4.87 0.09
CA ALA A 108 14.69 -3.76 -0.77
C ALA A 108 16.20 -3.45 -0.64
N GLU A 109 16.73 -3.48 0.58
CA GLU A 109 18.13 -3.20 0.92
C GLU A 109 19.12 -4.10 0.15
N LYS A 110 18.73 -5.34 -0.14
CA LYS A 110 19.56 -6.29 -0.92
C LYS A 110 19.87 -5.84 -2.34
N ARG A 111 19.06 -4.95 -2.91
CA ARG A 111 19.08 -4.68 -4.36
C ARG A 111 19.13 -3.20 -4.73
N LEU A 112 18.45 -2.32 -4.01
CA LEU A 112 18.28 -0.92 -4.44
C LEU A 112 19.61 -0.21 -4.71
N SER A 113 20.59 -0.37 -3.83
CA SER A 113 21.91 0.24 -4.03
C SER A 113 22.70 -0.41 -5.17
N ILE A 114 22.59 -1.73 -5.35
CA ILE A 114 23.29 -2.47 -6.42
C ILE A 114 22.72 -2.10 -7.79
N ASP A 115 21.40 -1.94 -7.87
CA ASP A 115 20.67 -1.61 -9.09
C ASP A 115 20.69 -0.09 -9.39
N HIS A 116 21.47 0.71 -8.64
CA HIS A 116 21.58 2.16 -8.78
C HIS A 116 20.26 2.93 -8.61
N TRP A 117 19.45 2.55 -7.63
CA TRP A 117 18.24 3.26 -7.20
C TRP A 117 17.24 3.55 -8.34
N PRO A 118 16.73 2.49 -9.00
CA PRO A 118 15.77 2.66 -10.08
C PRO A 118 14.44 3.26 -9.59
N GLU A 119 13.77 3.99 -10.48
CA GLU A 119 12.41 4.51 -10.31
C GLU A 119 11.38 3.40 -10.08
N TYR A 120 11.44 2.31 -10.84
CA TYR A 120 10.51 1.18 -10.73
C TYR A 120 11.11 -0.13 -11.27
N TYR A 121 10.44 -1.25 -10.96
CA TYR A 121 10.78 -2.60 -11.40
C TYR A 121 9.60 -3.24 -12.12
N ASP A 122 9.89 -4.03 -13.15
CA ASP A 122 8.91 -4.72 -13.98
C ASP A 122 8.82 -6.21 -13.63
N THR A 123 7.89 -6.88 -14.32
CA THR A 123 7.47 -8.29 -14.17
C THR A 123 6.57 -8.54 -12.99
N ARG A 124 5.82 -9.65 -13.05
CA ARG A 124 4.83 -10.04 -12.04
C ARG A 124 5.38 -10.00 -10.62
N ASN A 125 6.65 -10.34 -10.42
CA ASN A 125 7.27 -10.38 -9.10
C ASN A 125 8.31 -9.27 -8.88
N GLY A 126 8.41 -8.26 -9.76
CA GLY A 126 9.36 -7.14 -9.58
C GLY A 126 10.84 -7.56 -9.71
N LYS A 127 11.13 -8.55 -10.56
CA LYS A 127 12.49 -9.12 -10.67
C LYS A 127 13.44 -8.22 -11.45
N PHE A 128 12.97 -7.59 -12.53
CA PHE A 128 13.82 -6.82 -13.45
C PHE A 128 13.65 -5.32 -13.23
N ILE A 129 14.72 -4.54 -13.43
CA ILE A 129 14.64 -3.08 -13.45
C ILE A 129 13.66 -2.67 -14.54
N GLY A 130 12.86 -1.62 -14.27
CA GLY A 130 11.82 -1.17 -15.17
C GLY A 130 12.36 -0.77 -16.55
N LYS A 131 11.62 -1.11 -17.61
CA LYS A 131 11.99 -0.91 -19.02
C LYS A 131 12.49 0.50 -19.34
N GLN A 132 11.86 1.50 -18.76
CA GLN A 132 12.20 2.92 -18.91
C GLN A 132 12.47 3.57 -17.56
N SER A 133 12.91 2.78 -16.58
CA SER A 133 13.20 3.28 -15.24
C SER A 133 14.42 4.18 -15.26
N ARG A 134 14.29 5.38 -14.71
CA ARG A 134 15.43 6.24 -14.42
C ARG A 134 16.21 5.68 -13.23
N LEU A 135 17.53 5.82 -13.25
CA LEU A 135 18.41 5.50 -12.13
C LEU A 135 18.57 6.72 -11.23
N TYR A 136 19.00 6.49 -9.98
CA TYR A 136 19.18 7.53 -8.97
C TYR A 136 17.93 8.36 -8.72
N GLN A 137 16.77 7.69 -8.77
CA GLN A 137 15.50 8.37 -8.62
C GLN A 137 15.32 8.81 -7.17
N THR A 138 15.16 10.12 -6.97
CA THR A 138 15.17 10.75 -5.64
C THR A 138 14.16 10.13 -4.66
N TRP A 139 12.93 9.87 -5.09
CA TRP A 139 11.90 9.30 -4.22
C TRP A 139 12.13 7.81 -3.87
N SER A 140 12.94 7.08 -4.64
CA SER A 140 13.28 5.69 -4.35
C SER A 140 14.32 5.66 -3.22
N ILE A 141 15.29 6.57 -3.29
CA ILE A 141 16.29 6.80 -2.25
C ILE A 141 15.60 7.31 -0.97
N ALA A 142 14.83 8.39 -1.09
CA ALA A 142 14.15 9.01 0.04
C ALA A 142 13.16 8.04 0.70
N GLY A 143 12.36 7.31 -0.08
CA GLY A 143 11.44 6.31 0.46
C GLY A 143 12.13 5.20 1.25
N PHE A 144 13.28 4.72 0.76
CA PHE A 144 14.08 3.73 1.49
C PHE A 144 14.65 4.29 2.80
N LEU A 145 15.30 5.47 2.75
CA LEU A 145 15.88 6.11 3.93
C LEU A 145 14.82 6.43 4.99
N THR A 146 13.71 7.04 4.58
CA THR A 146 12.59 7.33 5.48
C THR A 146 12.08 6.07 6.16
N SER A 147 11.99 4.95 5.44
CA SER A 147 11.58 3.66 6.04
C SER A 147 12.54 3.18 7.11
N LYS A 148 13.85 3.26 6.88
CA LYS A 148 14.87 2.90 7.87
C LYS A 148 14.78 3.81 9.11
N MET A 149 14.68 5.12 8.91
CA MET A 149 14.56 6.10 10.00
C MET A 149 13.29 5.90 10.84
N MET A 150 12.16 5.58 10.20
CA MET A 150 10.91 5.27 10.89
C MET A 150 11.01 3.99 11.74
N LEU A 151 11.72 2.97 11.25
CA LEU A 151 11.95 1.73 12.02
C LEU A 151 12.91 1.94 13.20
N GLU A 152 13.90 2.83 13.05
CA GLU A 152 14.82 3.20 14.13
C GLU A 152 14.11 4.02 15.23
N ASN A 153 13.14 4.86 14.87
CA ASN A 153 12.35 5.64 15.81
C ASN A 153 10.84 5.63 15.46
N PRO A 154 10.12 4.56 15.83
CA PRO A 154 8.68 4.44 15.55
C PRO A 154 7.83 5.50 16.26
N GLU A 155 8.29 6.01 17.41
CA GLU A 155 7.59 7.07 18.14
C GLU A 155 7.56 8.37 17.33
N ALA A 156 8.66 8.75 16.69
CA ALA A 156 8.67 9.92 15.80
C ALA A 156 7.77 9.74 14.58
N ALA A 157 7.63 8.51 14.08
CA ALA A 157 6.73 8.19 12.97
C ALA A 157 5.24 8.36 13.34
N SER A 158 4.88 8.33 14.63
CA SER A 158 3.49 8.53 15.09
C SER A 158 2.93 9.90 14.75
N LEU A 159 3.80 10.89 14.53
CA LEU A 159 3.41 12.24 14.09
C LEU A 159 2.88 12.29 12.65
N LEU A 160 3.04 11.21 11.89
CA LEU A 160 2.71 11.15 10.46
C LEU A 160 1.45 10.34 10.15
N PHE A 161 0.78 9.81 11.18
CA PHE A 161 -0.51 9.13 11.04
C PHE A 161 -1.55 9.68 12.01
N TRP A 162 -2.82 9.43 11.72
CA TRP A 162 -3.93 9.81 12.58
C TRP A 162 -4.38 8.61 13.42
N ASP A 163 -4.96 8.87 14.59
CA ASP A 163 -5.69 7.87 15.37
C ASP A 163 -7.17 7.84 14.94
N GLU A 164 -7.90 6.79 15.31
CA GLU A 164 -9.33 6.68 15.04
C GLU A 164 -10.12 7.72 15.83
N ASP A 165 -10.90 8.56 15.14
CA ASP A 165 -11.87 9.43 15.81
C ASP A 165 -13.19 8.68 16.03
N TYR A 166 -13.28 8.05 17.19
CA TYR A 166 -14.46 7.31 17.62
C TYR A 166 -15.73 8.17 17.69
N ASN A 167 -15.62 9.49 17.91
CA ASN A 167 -16.78 10.38 17.96
C ASN A 167 -17.33 10.63 16.55
N LEU A 168 -16.45 10.83 15.55
CA LEU A 168 -16.86 10.94 14.15
C LEU A 168 -17.46 9.63 13.62
N LEU A 169 -16.83 8.49 13.92
CA LEU A 169 -17.36 7.17 13.54
C LEU A 169 -18.74 6.91 14.15
N GLU A 170 -18.97 7.31 15.39
CA GLU A 170 -20.28 7.20 16.05
C GLU A 170 -21.36 8.02 15.33
N ILE A 171 -21.04 9.26 14.90
CA ILE A 171 -21.96 10.13 14.16
C ILE A 171 -22.32 9.51 12.79
N CYS A 172 -21.34 8.99 12.05
CA CYS A 172 -21.55 8.40 10.74
C CYS A 172 -22.40 7.12 10.77
N VAL A 173 -22.19 6.24 11.76
CA VAL A 173 -23.00 5.02 11.94
C VAL A 173 -24.44 5.36 12.33
N CYS A 174 -24.63 6.36 13.20
CA CYS A 174 -25.97 6.79 13.60
C CYS A 174 -26.75 7.45 12.45
N GLY A 175 -26.08 8.23 11.59
CA GLY A 175 -26.68 8.93 10.46
C GLY A 175 -27.19 8.04 9.32
N LEU A 176 -26.70 6.80 9.21
CA LEU A 176 -27.09 5.84 8.17
C LEU A 176 -28.31 4.99 8.55
N SER A 177 -28.72 4.98 9.82
CA SER A 177 -29.93 4.28 10.24
C SER A 177 -31.17 5.11 9.88
N LYS A 178 -31.81 4.81 8.74
CA LYS A 178 -33.15 5.33 8.36
C LYS A 178 -34.27 4.75 9.24
N SER A 179 -34.07 4.61 10.54
CA SER A 179 -35.15 4.32 11.48
C SER A 179 -35.27 5.49 12.44
N GLY A 180 -36.29 6.33 12.22
CA GLY A 180 -36.69 7.32 13.21
C GLY A 180 -36.85 6.64 14.56
N ARG A 181 -36.16 7.18 15.58
CA ARG A 181 -36.21 6.76 16.98
C ARG A 181 -35.72 5.33 17.28
N LYS A 182 -34.40 5.14 17.28
CA LYS A 182 -33.75 4.42 18.39
C LYS A 182 -32.51 5.20 18.82
N LYS A 183 -32.44 5.56 20.11
CA LYS A 183 -31.19 6.03 20.73
C LYS A 183 -30.15 4.94 20.46
N CYS A 184 -29.20 5.18 19.56
CA CYS A 184 -28.00 4.36 19.47
C CYS A 184 -27.37 4.39 20.86
N SER A 185 -27.37 3.25 21.54
CA SER A 185 -26.64 3.12 22.79
C SER A 185 -25.16 3.21 22.42
N ARG A 186 -24.46 4.19 23.01
CA ARG A 186 -23.01 4.44 22.87
C ARG A 186 -22.13 3.18 22.97
N GLY A 187 -22.66 2.09 23.53
CA GLY A 187 -21.98 0.79 23.64
C GLY A 187 -21.94 -0.07 22.36
N ALA A 188 -22.92 0.03 21.46
CA ALA A 188 -23.01 -0.86 20.29
C ALA A 188 -22.09 -0.46 19.13
N ALA A 189 -21.81 0.84 18.97
CA ALA A 189 -20.80 1.31 18.01
C ALA A 189 -19.38 1.02 18.52
N ARG A 190 -19.14 1.17 19.83
CA ARG A 190 -17.85 0.85 20.47
C ARG A 190 -17.41 -0.60 20.26
N SER A 191 -18.31 -1.57 20.35
CA SER A 191 -17.94 -3.00 20.22
C SER A 191 -17.54 -3.43 18.81
N GLN A 192 -17.88 -2.65 17.78
CA GLN A 192 -17.46 -2.92 16.40
C GLN A 192 -16.14 -2.23 16.01
N ILE A 193 -15.67 -1.28 16.81
CA ILE A 193 -14.45 -0.49 16.57
C ILE A 193 -13.32 -0.88 17.54
N LEU A 194 -13.65 -1.46 18.70
CA LEU A 194 -12.68 -1.86 19.75
C LEU A 194 -12.35 -3.37 19.76
N ILE A 195 -12.29 -4.03 18.60
CA ILE A 195 -11.67 -5.37 18.49
C ILE A 195 -10.24 -5.18 18.01
#